data_AF-A0A9P6JH23-F1
#
_entry.id   AF-A0A9P6JH23-F1
#
_cell.length_a   1.000
_cell.length_b   1.000
_cell.length_c   1.000
_cell.angle_alpha   90.00
_cell.angle_beta   90.00
_cell.angle_gamma   90.00
#
_symmetry.space_group_name_H-M   'P 1'
#
loop_
_entity.id
_entity.type
_entity.pdbx_description
1 polymer ?
#
loop_
_entity_poly.entity_id
_entity_poly.type
_entity_poly.pdbx_seq_one_letter_code
_entity_poly.pdbx_strand_id
1 'polypeptide(L)'
;MIHENGSHATELSSVKVVSRQSSVRSIKQKRMSVLDNVFFCALLCVIGGVATASQGAINANLGRYTGQGLSSTVVFCMGAVTSCIYFLIEVRGRPPANLSLMVTKAPWWAWTGGVLGACFVIITILSVPRLGSGTTTAIIISSKLVFSCIIDHFSMFGIPYRKYTIWRLLATVGLIGCVAVIAKF
;
A
#
# COMPACT_ATOMS: atom_id res chain seq x y z
N MET A 1 -58.98 -1.03 41.07
CA MET A 1 -57.72 -0.43 40.55
C MET A 1 -56.53 -1.36 40.80
N ILE A 2 -56.56 -2.61 40.32
CA ILE A 2 -55.43 -3.54 40.50
C ILE A 2 -55.31 -4.37 39.23
N HIS A 3 -54.79 -3.80 38.14
CA HIS A 3 -54.51 -4.57 36.92
C HIS A 3 -53.31 -4.08 36.07
N GLU A 4 -52.53 -3.08 36.50
CA GLU A 4 -51.44 -2.51 35.68
C GLU A 4 -50.02 -3.06 35.93
N ASN A 5 -49.76 -3.75 37.05
CA ASN A 5 -48.37 -4.09 37.44
C ASN A 5 -47.74 -5.24 36.63
N GLY A 6 -48.52 -6.11 35.98
CA GLY A 6 -47.99 -7.23 35.19
C GLY A 6 -47.48 -6.81 33.80
N SER A 7 -48.06 -5.77 33.21
CA SER A 7 -47.71 -5.32 31.86
C SER A 7 -46.32 -4.66 31.85
N HIS A 8 -46.02 -3.81 32.82
CA HIS A 8 -44.75 -3.10 32.93
C HIS A 8 -43.54 -4.03 33.12
N ALA A 9 -43.67 -5.10 33.91
CA ALA A 9 -42.58 -6.06 34.13
C ALA A 9 -42.22 -6.81 32.83
N THR A 10 -43.22 -7.13 32.02
CA THR A 10 -43.07 -7.83 30.74
C THR A 10 -42.41 -6.93 29.69
N GLU A 11 -42.78 -5.65 29.67
CA GLU A 11 -42.18 -4.61 28.82
C GLU A 11 -40.70 -4.38 29.14
N LEU A 12 -40.36 -4.23 30.43
CA LEU A 12 -38.98 -4.04 30.91
C LEU A 12 -38.06 -5.21 30.56
N SER A 13 -38.57 -6.44 30.57
CA SER A 13 -37.81 -7.62 30.15
C SER A 13 -37.58 -7.64 28.63
N SER A 14 -38.59 -7.25 27.85
CA SER A 14 -38.55 -7.18 26.39
C SER A 14 -37.55 -6.14 25.90
N VAL A 15 -37.53 -4.94 26.51
CA VAL A 15 -36.61 -3.85 26.18
C VAL A 15 -35.14 -4.23 26.47
N LYS A 16 -34.87 -4.92 27.58
CA LYS A 16 -33.52 -5.42 27.91
C LYS A 16 -33.05 -6.51 26.95
N VAL A 17 -33.94 -7.37 26.48
CA VAL A 17 -33.60 -8.41 25.49
C VAL A 17 -33.30 -7.80 24.13
N VAL A 18 -34.10 -6.83 23.68
CA VAL A 18 -33.90 -6.11 22.40
C VAL A 18 -32.61 -5.28 22.41
N SER A 19 -32.31 -4.56 23.49
CA SER A 19 -31.08 -3.76 23.61
C SER A 19 -29.80 -4.60 23.68
N ARG A 20 -29.90 -5.81 24.26
CA ARG A 20 -28.81 -6.78 24.30
C ARG A 20 -28.61 -7.44 22.93
N GLN A 21 -29.67 -7.74 22.19
CA GLN A 21 -29.58 -8.25 20.82
C GLN A 21 -29.05 -7.21 19.82
N SER A 22 -29.41 -5.93 19.97
CA SER A 22 -28.90 -4.85 19.11
C SER A 22 -27.40 -4.59 19.34
N SER A 23 -26.94 -4.65 20.60
CA SER A 23 -25.52 -4.55 20.95
C SER A 23 -24.71 -5.75 20.45
N VAL A 24 -25.25 -6.97 20.53
CA VAL A 24 -24.60 -8.17 19.98
C VAL A 24 -24.55 -8.14 18.46
N ARG A 25 -25.56 -7.59 17.77
CA ARG A 25 -25.53 -7.36 16.32
C ARG A 25 -24.51 -6.30 15.92
N SER A 26 -24.31 -5.22 16.69
CA SER A 26 -23.32 -4.19 16.36
C SER A 26 -21.87 -4.71 16.50
N ILE A 27 -21.62 -5.63 17.44
CA ILE A 27 -20.31 -6.30 17.60
C ILE A 27 -20.04 -7.27 16.44
N LYS A 28 -21.07 -7.97 15.94
CA LYS A 28 -20.94 -8.91 14.80
C LYS A 28 -20.89 -8.22 13.44
N GLN A 29 -21.36 -6.97 13.36
CA GLN A 29 -21.34 -6.13 12.16
C GLN A 29 -20.07 -5.25 12.09
N LYS A 30 -18.92 -5.73 12.59
CA LYS A 30 -17.63 -5.20 12.11
C LYS A 30 -17.52 -5.64 10.66
N ARG A 31 -18.08 -4.84 9.75
CA ARG A 31 -18.10 -5.06 8.31
C ARG A 31 -16.68 -5.45 7.90
N MET A 32 -16.47 -6.72 7.56
CA MET A 32 -15.18 -7.18 7.03
C MET A 32 -14.90 -6.28 5.84
N SER A 33 -13.84 -5.49 5.94
CA SER A 33 -13.41 -4.65 4.85
C SER A 33 -13.01 -5.59 3.71
N VAL A 34 -13.26 -5.21 2.46
CA VAL A 34 -12.79 -6.02 1.31
C VAL A 34 -11.26 -6.21 1.37
N LEU A 35 -10.56 -5.28 2.04
CA LEU A 35 -9.13 -5.33 2.33
C LEU A 35 -8.71 -6.40 3.35
N ASP A 36 -9.65 -6.97 4.11
CA ASP A 36 -9.37 -8.10 5.01
C ASP A 36 -9.22 -9.42 4.22
N ASN A 37 -9.70 -9.44 2.97
CA ASN A 37 -9.55 -10.59 2.09
C ASN A 37 -8.14 -10.59 1.45
N VAL A 38 -7.31 -11.55 1.88
CA VAL A 38 -5.92 -11.71 1.41
C VAL A 38 -5.84 -11.87 -0.11
N PHE A 39 -6.79 -12.56 -0.75
CA PHE A 39 -6.79 -12.74 -2.20
C PHE A 39 -7.06 -11.42 -2.94
N PHE A 40 -7.93 -10.58 -2.40
CA PHE A 40 -8.19 -9.26 -2.96
C PHE A 40 -6.96 -8.36 -2.85
N CYS A 41 -6.28 -8.35 -1.69
CA CYS A 41 -5.02 -7.62 -1.53
C CYS A 41 -3.93 -8.14 -2.46
N ALA A 42 -3.83 -9.47 -2.64
CA ALA A 42 -2.90 -10.06 -3.59
C ALA A 42 -3.19 -9.62 -5.03
N LEU A 43 -4.47 -9.55 -5.43
CA LEU A 43 -4.87 -9.03 -6.74
C LEU A 43 -4.47 -7.56 -6.91
N LEU A 44 -4.67 -6.71 -5.91
CA LEU A 44 -4.21 -5.32 -5.94
C LEU A 44 -2.68 -5.22 -6.09
N CYS A 45 -1.91 -6.09 -5.42
CA CYS A 45 -0.46 -6.16 -5.60
C CYS A 45 -0.07 -6.56 -7.02
N VAL A 46 -0.80 -7.50 -7.65
CA VAL A 46 -0.58 -7.87 -9.06
C VAL A 46 -0.83 -6.68 -9.98
N ILE A 47 -1.95 -5.97 -9.81
CA ILE A 47 -2.27 -4.76 -10.59
C ILE A 47 -1.18 -3.70 -10.40
N GLY A 48 -0.72 -3.47 -9.16
CA GLY A 48 0.39 -2.57 -8.86
C GLY A 48 1.70 -3.00 -9.52
N GLY A 49 1.98 -4.30 -9.58
CA GLY A 49 3.13 -4.86 -10.31
C GLY A 49 3.08 -4.55 -11.80
N VAL A 50 1.93 -4.77 -12.45
CA VAL A 50 1.72 -4.45 -13.88
C VAL A 50 1.85 -2.95 -14.14
N ALA A 51 1.27 -2.12 -13.27
CA ALA A 51 1.35 -0.67 -13.38
C ALA A 51 2.81 -0.18 -13.27
N THR A 52 3.56 -0.65 -12.27
CA THR A 52 4.95 -0.23 -12.06
C THR A 52 5.92 -0.75 -13.11
N ALA A 53 5.69 -1.95 -13.67
CA ALA A 53 6.45 -2.46 -14.81
C ALA A 53 6.22 -1.63 -16.08
N SER A 54 4.97 -1.25 -16.35
CA SER A 54 4.60 -0.39 -17.48
C SER A 54 5.14 1.04 -17.34
N GLN A 55 5.12 1.57 -16.12
CA GLN A 55 5.49 2.96 -15.81
C GLN A 55 6.91 3.31 -16.28
N GLY A 56 7.90 2.42 -16.08
CA GLY A 56 9.28 2.70 -16.49
C GLY A 56 9.40 2.98 -17.98
N ALA A 57 8.76 2.16 -18.82
CA ALA A 57 8.74 2.33 -20.28
C ALA A 57 7.98 3.58 -20.72
N ILE A 58 6.78 3.82 -20.15
CA ILE A 58 5.96 4.98 -20.46
C ILE A 58 6.71 6.28 -20.14
N ASN A 59 7.30 6.36 -18.95
CA ASN A 59 8.03 7.54 -18.49
C ASN A 59 9.30 7.78 -19.32
N ALA A 60 10.07 6.72 -19.59
CA ALA A 60 11.25 6.82 -20.44
C ALA A 60 10.90 7.31 -21.84
N ASN A 61 9.76 6.88 -22.40
CA ASN A 61 9.28 7.35 -23.69
C ASN A 61 8.93 8.84 -23.65
N LEU A 62 8.21 9.29 -22.62
CA LEU A 62 7.92 10.72 -22.44
C LEU A 62 9.23 11.55 -22.35
N GLY A 63 10.23 11.02 -21.66
CA GLY A 63 11.57 11.62 -21.57
C GLY A 63 12.26 11.85 -22.92
N ARG A 64 11.90 11.10 -23.98
CA ARG A 64 12.44 11.29 -25.33
C ARG A 64 11.87 12.54 -26.02
N TYR A 65 10.66 12.97 -25.65
CA TYR A 65 10.00 14.14 -26.25
C TYR A 65 10.27 15.43 -25.48
N THR A 66 10.29 15.37 -24.15
CA THR A 66 10.34 16.57 -23.29
C THR A 66 11.68 16.77 -22.59
N GLY A 67 12.62 15.83 -22.76
CA GLY A 67 13.82 15.74 -21.92
C GLY A 67 13.53 15.07 -20.56
N GLN A 68 14.60 14.55 -19.95
CA GLN A 68 14.53 13.69 -18.76
C GLN A 68 14.02 14.43 -17.51
N GLY A 69 14.48 15.67 -17.31
CA GLY A 69 14.08 16.50 -16.17
C GLY A 69 12.59 16.87 -16.20
N LEU A 70 12.11 17.44 -17.31
CA LEU A 70 10.71 17.83 -17.45
C LEU A 70 9.77 16.62 -17.39
N SER A 71 10.15 15.51 -18.03
CA SER A 71 9.38 14.26 -17.96
C SER A 71 9.23 13.75 -16.53
N SER A 72 10.34 13.71 -15.77
CA SER A 72 10.32 13.31 -14.36
C SER A 72 9.38 14.20 -13.54
N THR A 73 9.48 15.52 -13.69
CA THR A 73 8.63 16.48 -12.97
C THR A 73 7.16 16.29 -13.31
N VAL A 74 6.81 16.21 -14.60
CA VAL A 74 5.42 16.05 -15.05
C VAL A 74 4.81 14.75 -14.55
N VAL A 75 5.53 13.63 -14.65
CA VAL A 75 5.02 12.34 -14.17
C VAL A 75 4.83 12.36 -12.66
N PHE A 76 5.77 12.94 -11.92
CA PHE A 76 5.65 13.03 -10.46
C PHE A 76 4.47 13.94 -10.05
N CYS A 77 4.26 15.06 -10.75
CA CYS A 77 3.08 15.90 -10.58
C CYS A 77 1.78 15.16 -10.88
N MET A 78 1.71 14.36 -11.95
CA MET A 78 0.54 13.53 -12.24
C MET A 78 0.26 12.53 -11.10
N GLY A 79 1.30 11.88 -10.57
CA GLY A 79 1.18 11.01 -9.40
C GLY A 79 0.68 11.73 -8.15
N ALA A 80 1.13 12.97 -7.93
CA ALA A 80 0.64 13.82 -6.83
C ALA A 80 -0.84 14.17 -7.01
N VAL A 81 -1.27 14.52 -8.23
CA VAL A 81 -2.68 14.77 -8.56
C VAL A 81 -3.53 13.54 -8.32
N THR A 82 -3.10 12.36 -8.79
CA THR A 82 -3.83 11.10 -8.56
C THR A 82 -3.94 10.78 -7.06
N SER A 83 -2.87 10.99 -6.30
CA SER A 83 -2.86 10.79 -4.84
C SER A 83 -3.78 11.79 -4.12
N CYS A 84 -3.84 13.03 -4.59
CA CYS A 84 -4.75 14.05 -4.09
C CYS A 84 -6.22 13.68 -4.35
N ILE A 85 -6.55 13.19 -5.55
CA ILE A 85 -7.90 12.69 -5.85
C ILE A 85 -8.29 11.54 -4.92
N TYR A 86 -7.38 10.58 -4.71
CA TYR A 86 -7.62 9.49 -3.76
C TYR A 86 -7.90 10.01 -2.34
N PHE A 87 -7.09 10.96 -1.86
CA PHE A 87 -7.29 11.62 -0.58
C PHE A 87 -8.67 12.30 -0.48
N LEU A 88 -9.11 13.03 -1.50
CA LEU A 88 -10.43 13.68 -1.51
C LEU A 88 -11.58 12.66 -1.45
N ILE A 89 -11.44 11.53 -2.14
CA ILE A 89 -12.41 10.41 -2.11
C ILE A 89 -12.46 9.75 -0.73
N GLU A 90 -11.31 9.58 -0.08
CA GLU A 90 -11.21 8.99 1.25
C GLU A 90 -11.89 9.87 2.30
N VAL A 91 -11.59 11.16 2.27
CA VAL A 91 -12.01 12.13 3.27
C VAL A 91 -13.50 12.48 3.16
N ARG A 92 -14.09 12.42 1.95
CA ARG A 92 -15.53 12.69 1.70
C ARG A 92 -16.04 13.97 2.36
N GLY A 93 -15.22 15.02 2.35
CA GLY A 93 -15.55 16.33 2.94
C GLY A 93 -15.44 16.44 4.46
N ARG A 94 -14.89 15.44 5.15
CA ARG A 94 -14.60 15.49 6.60
C ARG A 94 -13.18 16.03 6.85
N PRO A 95 -12.78 16.42 8.07
CA PRO A 95 -11.36 16.63 8.33
C PRO A 95 -10.60 15.29 8.31
N PRO A 96 -9.35 15.25 7.83
CA PRO A 96 -8.53 14.04 7.86
C PRO A 96 -8.35 13.55 9.30
N ALA A 97 -8.46 12.24 9.51
CA ALA A 97 -8.24 11.66 10.82
C ALA A 97 -6.81 11.92 11.28
N ASN A 98 -6.66 12.40 12.52
CA ASN A 98 -5.37 12.47 13.23
C ASN A 98 -4.29 13.36 12.59
N LEU A 99 -4.67 14.48 11.95
CA LEU A 99 -3.69 15.45 11.42
C LEU A 99 -2.70 15.93 12.49
N SER A 100 -3.13 16.06 13.74
CA SER A 100 -2.27 16.41 14.88
C SER A 100 -1.20 15.35 15.18
N LEU A 101 -1.48 14.06 14.95
CA LEU A 101 -0.50 12.98 15.15
C LEU A 101 0.58 12.98 14.07
N MET A 102 0.24 13.37 12.84
CA MET A 102 1.21 13.51 11.75
C MET A 102 2.32 14.49 12.12
N VAL A 103 1.98 15.64 12.71
CA VAL A 103 2.97 16.66 13.09
C VAL A 103 3.73 16.29 14.37
N THR A 104 3.06 15.64 15.33
CA THR A 104 3.64 15.42 16.67
C THR A 104 4.35 14.08 16.85
N LYS A 105 3.99 13.04 16.09
CA LYS A 105 4.49 11.67 16.29
C LYS A 105 5.12 11.01 15.07
N ALA A 106 4.95 11.56 13.86
CA ALA A 106 5.54 10.95 12.68
C ALA A 106 7.07 11.11 12.72
N PRO A 107 7.85 10.01 12.62
CA PRO A 107 9.29 10.10 12.62
C PRO A 107 9.78 10.76 11.33
N TRP A 108 10.94 11.43 11.38
CA TRP A 108 11.46 12.22 10.25
C TRP A 108 11.64 11.40 8.96
N TRP A 109 12.01 10.12 9.06
CA TRP A 109 12.17 9.24 7.89
C TRP A 109 10.85 8.93 7.17
N ALA A 110 9.70 9.03 7.83
CA ALA A 110 8.39 8.77 7.21
C ALA A 110 8.10 9.76 6.07
N TRP A 111 8.69 10.96 6.13
CA TRP A 111 8.51 12.03 5.15
C TRP A 111 9.38 11.86 3.89
N THR A 112 10.36 10.95 3.94
CA THR A 112 11.31 10.76 2.84
C THR A 112 10.73 9.98 1.66
N GLY A 113 9.55 9.34 1.83
CA GLY A 113 8.93 8.50 0.80
C GLY A 113 8.72 9.20 -0.54
N GLY A 114 8.31 10.49 -0.51
CA GLY A 114 8.16 11.28 -1.73
C GLY A 114 9.47 11.48 -2.49
N VAL A 115 10.55 11.79 -1.76
CA VAL A 115 11.89 11.96 -2.34
C VAL A 115 12.39 10.65 -2.94
N LEU A 116 12.24 9.53 -2.23
CA LEU A 116 12.62 8.21 -2.72
C LEU A 116 11.85 7.81 -3.98
N GLY A 117 10.55 8.15 -4.04
CA GLY A 117 9.71 7.94 -5.23
C GLY A 117 10.18 8.77 -6.44
N ALA A 118 10.53 10.04 -6.23
CA ALA A 118 11.07 10.89 -7.29
C ALA A 118 12.42 10.37 -7.80
N CYS A 119 13.34 9.99 -6.91
CA CYS A 119 14.61 9.35 -7.27
C CYS A 119 14.38 8.08 -8.09
N PHE A 120 13.42 7.24 -7.69
CA PHE A 120 13.05 6.04 -8.42
C PHE A 120 12.60 6.34 -9.86
N VAL A 121 11.71 7.33 -10.04
CA VAL A 121 11.25 7.76 -11.37
C VAL A 121 12.41 8.23 -12.23
N ILE A 122 13.29 9.10 -11.70
CA ILE A 122 14.47 9.58 -12.42
C ILE A 122 15.34 8.40 -12.87
N ILE A 123 15.69 7.50 -11.94
CA ILE A 123 16.53 6.32 -12.25
C ILE A 123 15.91 5.48 -13.37
N THR A 124 14.59 5.26 -13.35
CA THR A 124 13.92 4.50 -14.41
C THR A 124 13.97 5.20 -15.77
N ILE A 125 13.70 6.51 -15.83
CA ILE A 125 13.78 7.31 -17.08
C ILE A 125 15.19 7.25 -17.68
N LEU A 126 16.21 7.26 -16.83
CA LEU A 126 17.61 7.18 -17.26
C LEU A 126 18.02 5.77 -17.70
N SER A 127 17.54 4.73 -17.02
CA SER A 127 18.04 3.37 -17.19
C SER A 127 17.36 2.63 -18.34
N VAL A 128 16.05 2.81 -18.52
CA VAL A 128 15.26 2.07 -19.53
C VAL A 128 15.78 2.26 -20.96
N PRO A 129 16.16 3.47 -21.42
CA PRO A 129 16.73 3.63 -22.77
C PRO A 129 18.08 2.93 -22.99
N ARG A 130 18.81 2.61 -21.92
CA ARG A 130 20.16 2.02 -21.98
C ARG A 130 20.14 0.50 -21.79
N LEU A 131 19.33 0.01 -20.85
CA LEU A 131 19.28 -1.39 -20.47
C LEU A 131 18.06 -2.12 -21.06
N GLY A 132 17.08 -1.40 -21.60
CA GLY A 132 15.76 -1.94 -21.95
C GLY A 132 14.83 -2.04 -20.73
N SER A 133 13.52 -2.09 -21.01
CA SER A 133 12.47 -2.10 -19.98
C SER A 133 12.50 -3.39 -19.13
N GLY A 134 12.65 -4.55 -19.77
CA GLY A 134 12.68 -5.86 -19.10
C GLY A 134 13.83 -5.97 -18.10
N THR A 135 15.06 -5.73 -18.56
CA THR A 135 16.27 -5.77 -17.73
C THR A 135 16.22 -4.76 -16.59
N THR A 136 15.80 -3.52 -16.86
CA THR A 136 15.67 -2.49 -15.81
C THR A 136 14.68 -2.91 -14.72
N THR A 137 13.51 -3.42 -15.12
CA THR A 137 12.46 -3.87 -14.20
C THR A 137 12.92 -5.08 -13.39
N ALA A 138 13.59 -6.04 -14.03
CA ALA A 138 14.15 -7.23 -13.40
C ALA A 138 15.14 -6.85 -12.29
N ILE A 139 16.12 -5.99 -12.59
CA ILE A 139 17.11 -5.50 -11.62
C ILE A 139 16.42 -4.80 -10.45
N ILE A 140 15.45 -3.91 -10.72
CA ILE A 140 14.72 -3.18 -9.68
C ILE A 140 13.98 -4.15 -8.75
N ILE A 141 13.27 -5.13 -9.29
CA ILE A 141 12.50 -6.09 -8.49
C ILE A 141 13.43 -6.92 -7.61
N SER A 142 14.56 -7.40 -8.16
CA SER A 142 15.55 -8.14 -7.36
C SER A 142 16.12 -7.31 -6.22
N SER A 143 16.55 -6.08 -6.49
CA SER A 143 17.08 -5.19 -5.46
C SER A 143 16.05 -4.89 -4.37
N LYS A 144 14.77 -4.67 -4.76
CA LYS A 144 13.67 -4.47 -3.81
C LYS A 144 13.47 -5.68 -2.89
N LEU A 145 13.57 -6.90 -3.42
CA LEU A 145 13.39 -8.11 -2.63
C LEU A 145 14.54 -8.35 -1.66
N VAL A 146 15.79 -8.15 -2.10
CA VAL A 146 16.96 -8.22 -1.22
C VAL A 146 16.81 -7.22 -0.07
N PHE A 147 16.45 -5.97 -0.38
CA PHE A 147 16.30 -4.94 0.64
C PHE A 147 15.09 -5.20 1.56
N SER A 148 13.98 -5.73 1.03
CA SER A 148 12.84 -6.16 1.84
C SER A 148 13.22 -7.24 2.85
N CYS A 149 14.12 -8.16 2.49
CA CYS A 149 14.62 -9.18 3.42
C CYS A 149 15.43 -8.56 4.56
N ILE A 150 16.26 -7.56 4.25
CA ILE A 150 17.04 -6.80 5.25
C ILE A 150 16.08 -6.07 6.21
N ILE A 151 15.09 -5.36 5.67
CA ILE A 151 14.07 -4.65 6.46
C ILE A 151 13.37 -5.61 7.42
N ASP A 152 12.92 -6.77 6.92
CA ASP A 152 12.20 -7.76 7.74
C ASP A 152 13.09 -8.39 8.81
N HIS A 153 14.37 -8.65 8.50
CA HIS A 153 15.33 -9.23 9.43
C HIS A 153 15.63 -8.29 10.60
N PHE A 154 15.83 -7.01 10.31
CA PHE A 154 16.14 -5.99 11.31
C PHE A 154 14.90 -5.30 11.90
N SER A 155 13.69 -5.68 11.47
CA SER A 155 12.42 -5.01 11.84
C SER A 155 12.48 -3.49 11.67
N MET A 156 13.10 -3.05 10.57
CA MET A 156 13.25 -1.62 10.28
C MET A 156 11.88 -0.97 10.06
N PHE A 157 11.79 0.34 10.33
CA PHE A 157 10.59 1.15 10.08
C PHE A 157 9.33 0.78 10.89
N GLY A 158 9.49 0.10 12.03
CA GLY A 158 8.38 -0.24 12.93
C GLY A 158 7.50 -1.37 12.43
N ILE A 159 7.99 -2.16 11.47
CA ILE A 159 7.31 -3.31 10.91
C ILE A 159 7.49 -4.51 11.87
N PRO A 160 6.46 -5.35 12.10
CA PRO A 160 6.58 -6.51 12.98
C PRO A 160 7.69 -7.48 12.53
N TYR A 161 8.49 -7.97 13.49
CA TYR A 161 9.54 -8.95 13.22
C TYR A 161 8.98 -10.18 12.51
N ARG A 162 9.57 -10.52 11.36
CA ARG A 162 9.28 -11.75 10.63
C ARG A 162 10.54 -12.60 10.59
N LYS A 163 10.45 -13.83 11.11
CA LYS A 163 11.56 -14.79 11.03
C LYS A 163 11.98 -14.97 9.58
N TYR A 164 13.26 -14.73 9.32
CA TYR A 164 13.85 -14.99 8.03
C TYR A 164 14.09 -16.49 7.88
N THR A 165 13.36 -17.15 6.99
CA THR A 165 13.48 -18.59 6.74
C THR A 165 14.48 -18.87 5.62
N ILE A 166 15.13 -20.04 5.68
CA ILE A 166 16.04 -20.50 4.61
C ILE A 166 15.35 -20.51 3.23
N TRP A 167 14.04 -20.75 3.20
CA TRP A 167 13.22 -20.72 1.99
C TRP A 167 13.09 -19.32 1.38
N ARG A 168 13.02 -18.25 2.19
CA ARG A 168 13.05 -16.88 1.66
C ARG A 168 14.41 -16.55 1.06
N LEU A 169 15.49 -16.99 1.68
CA LEU A 169 16.84 -16.82 1.12
C LEU A 169 16.99 -17.51 -0.23
N LEU A 170 16.59 -18.79 -0.31
CA LEU A 170 16.61 -19.55 -1.57
C LEU A 170 15.75 -18.88 -2.65
N ALA A 171 14.57 -18.38 -2.30
CA ALA A 171 13.71 -17.65 -3.24
C ALA A 171 14.37 -16.35 -3.73
N THR A 172 15.01 -15.58 -2.84
CA THR A 172 15.73 -14.35 -3.22
C THR A 172 16.91 -14.66 -4.16
N VAL A 173 17.71 -15.68 -3.86
CA VAL A 173 18.83 -16.12 -4.72
C VAL A 173 18.33 -16.60 -6.08
N GLY A 174 17.26 -17.40 -6.10
CA GLY A 174 16.65 -17.86 -7.34
C GLY A 174 16.18 -16.70 -8.22
N LEU A 175 15.58 -15.68 -7.63
CA LEU A 175 15.09 -14.52 -8.36
C LEU A 175 16.22 -13.67 -8.95
N ILE A 176 17.33 -13.50 -8.21
CA ILE A 176 18.56 -12.90 -8.74
C ILE A 176 19.09 -13.70 -9.94
N GLY A 177 19.06 -15.03 -9.85
CA GLY A 177 19.39 -15.92 -10.97
C GLY A 177 18.53 -15.67 -12.20
N CYS A 178 17.21 -15.55 -12.04
CA CYS A 178 16.30 -15.20 -13.15
C CYS A 178 16.67 -13.85 -13.79
N VAL A 179 17.03 -12.85 -12.99
CA VAL A 179 17.45 -11.54 -13.51
C VAL A 179 18.76 -11.61 -14.28
N ALA A 180 19.74 -12.39 -13.82
CA ALA A 180 21.00 -12.58 -14.54
C ALA A 180 20.78 -13.19 -15.92
N VAL A 181 19.82 -14.12 -16.04
CA VAL A 181 19.42 -14.70 -17.34
C VAL A 181 18.74 -13.65 -18.22
N ILE A 182 17.74 -12.92 -17.69
CA ILE A 182 17.03 -11.85 -18.43
C ILE A 182 17.99 -10.74 -18.88
N ALA A 183 19.01 -10.42 -18.09
CA ALA A 183 19.98 -9.39 -18.45
C ALA A 183 20.97 -9.83 -19.54
N LYS A 184 21.15 -11.15 -19.72
CA LYS A 184 22.10 -11.72 -20.67
C LYS A 184 21.49 -11.97 -22.07
N PHE A 185 20.18 -12.20 -22.15
CA PHE A 185 19.47 -12.56 -23.38
C PHE A 185 18.34 -11.57 -23.67
#